data_AF-A0A851UYT9-F1
#
_entry.id   AF-A0A851UYT9-F1
#
_cell.length_a   1.000
_cell.length_b   1.000
_cell.length_c   1.000
_cell.angle_alpha   90.00
_cell.angle_beta   90.00
_cell.angle_gamma   90.00
#
_symmetry.space_group_name_H-M   'P 1'
#
loop_
_entity.id
_entity.type
_entity.pdbx_description
1 polymer ?
#
loop_
_entity_poly.entity_id
_entity_poly.type
_entity_poly.pdbx_seq_one_letter_code
_entity_poly.pdbx_strand_id
1 'polypeptide(L)'
;EPLTEEEEKEKEELKGLGFTDWAKREFQAFCRGIELYGRDAYELIQTEVPTKTVDEVREYASAFWERYTEIEDHERIISKIEAAEAKRSKEDRLASLIRRKVAEVDYPLQQLKIVYANQTKGKSYSEDEDRFLLVEMSKYGLGKESVYEKIKQDINNFPAFRFDWFIKSRTVQEISRRCQTLVSLVDRENGGGDDKDAAPVKAKRA
;
A
#
# COMPACT_ATOMS: atom_id res chain seq x y z
N GLU A 1 -20.80 27.65 -42.67
CA GLU A 1 -20.44 27.25 -44.05
C GLU A 1 -19.91 25.82 -44.01
N PRO A 2 -20.00 25.03 -45.10
CA PRO A 2 -19.33 23.73 -45.18
C PRO A 2 -17.81 23.90 -45.18
N LEU A 3 -17.08 22.86 -44.76
CA LEU A 3 -15.61 22.86 -44.76
C LEU A 3 -15.08 22.88 -46.20
N THR A 4 -13.95 23.56 -46.39
CA THR A 4 -13.16 23.53 -47.62
C THR A 4 -12.41 22.21 -47.78
N GLU A 5 -11.94 21.88 -48.99
CA GLU A 5 -11.15 20.66 -49.22
C GLU A 5 -9.87 20.61 -48.38
N GLU A 6 -9.24 21.76 -48.12
CA GLU A 6 -8.07 21.86 -47.25
C GLU A 6 -8.41 21.56 -45.79
N GLU A 7 -9.52 22.11 -45.28
CA GLU A 7 -10.01 21.85 -43.92
C GLU A 7 -10.50 20.40 -43.74
N GLU A 8 -11.09 19.78 -44.77
CA GLU A 8 -11.45 18.36 -44.73
C GLU A 8 -10.20 17.47 -44.60
N LYS A 9 -9.12 17.81 -45.32
CA LYS A 9 -7.86 17.09 -45.23
C LYS A 9 -7.20 17.26 -43.86
N GLU A 10 -7.11 18.51 -43.36
CA GLU A 10 -6.56 18.80 -42.03
C GLU A 10 -7.34 18.07 -40.93
N LYS A 11 -8.67 18.02 -41.02
CA LYS A 11 -9.52 17.28 -40.09
C LYS A 11 -9.21 15.79 -40.05
N GLU A 12 -8.99 15.15 -41.19
CA GLU A 12 -8.64 13.72 -41.22
C GLU A 12 -7.22 13.46 -40.67
N GLU A 13 -6.26 14.36 -40.93
CA GLU A 13 -4.92 14.29 -40.34
C GLU A 13 -4.98 14.43 -38.80
N LEU A 14 -5.70 15.44 -38.29
CA LEU A 14 -5.85 15.68 -36.85
C LEU A 14 -6.56 14.55 -36.11
N LYS A 15 -7.53 13.89 -36.75
CA LYS A 15 -8.18 12.70 -36.16
C LYS A 15 -7.20 11.56 -35.91
N GLY A 16 -6.24 11.36 -36.80
CA GLY A 16 -5.24 10.30 -36.69
C GLY A 16 -4.18 10.54 -35.61
N LEU A 17 -4.01 11.78 -35.15
CA LEU A 17 -3.05 12.14 -34.09
C LEU A 17 -3.57 11.83 -32.68
N GLY A 18 -4.84 11.47 -32.53
CA GLY A 18 -5.43 11.10 -31.26
C GLY A 18 -5.33 9.61 -30.94
N PHE A 19 -5.57 9.26 -29.69
CA PHE A 19 -5.70 7.86 -29.26
C PHE A 19 -7.08 7.30 -29.63
N THR A 20 -7.38 7.17 -30.93
CA THR A 20 -8.69 6.72 -31.43
C THR A 20 -9.04 5.30 -31.01
N ASP A 21 -8.02 4.47 -30.80
CA ASP A 21 -8.17 3.08 -30.38
C ASP A 21 -8.33 2.94 -28.85
N TRP A 22 -8.34 4.04 -28.10
CA TRP A 22 -8.54 4.05 -26.65
C TRP A 22 -9.99 4.35 -26.27
N ALA A 23 -10.69 3.34 -25.77
CA ALA A 23 -12.04 3.48 -25.25
C ALA A 23 -12.03 4.03 -23.81
N LYS A 24 -13.14 4.67 -23.41
CA LYS A 24 -13.33 5.18 -22.04
C LYS A 24 -13.09 4.11 -20.94
N ARG A 25 -13.43 2.85 -21.22
CA ARG A 25 -13.19 1.73 -20.30
C ARG A 25 -11.69 1.45 -20.12
N GLU A 26 -10.90 1.56 -21.19
CA GLU A 26 -9.45 1.35 -21.14
C GLU A 26 -8.77 2.49 -20.40
N PHE A 27 -9.21 3.74 -20.60
CA PHE A 27 -8.77 4.87 -19.79
C PHE A 27 -9.02 4.64 -18.29
N GLN A 28 -10.23 4.20 -17.92
CA GLN A 28 -10.54 3.91 -16.51
C GLN A 28 -9.68 2.78 -15.94
N ALA A 29 -9.44 1.73 -16.74
CA ALA A 29 -8.58 0.62 -16.35
C ALA A 29 -7.11 1.03 -16.24
N PHE A 30 -6.62 1.90 -17.12
CA PHE A 30 -5.29 2.51 -17.06
C PHE A 30 -5.10 3.30 -15.75
N CYS A 31 -6.03 4.20 -15.42
CA CYS A 31 -6.01 4.94 -14.16
C CYS A 31 -6.01 4.00 -12.94
N ARG A 32 -6.84 2.95 -12.96
CA ARG A 32 -6.84 1.90 -11.93
C ARG A 32 -5.51 1.18 -11.84
N GLY A 33 -4.87 0.88 -12.97
CA GLY A 33 -3.53 0.28 -13.02
C GLY A 33 -2.50 1.16 -12.34
N ILE A 34 -2.50 2.47 -12.62
CA ILE A 34 -1.62 3.43 -11.94
C ILE A 34 -1.89 3.43 -10.43
N GLU A 35 -3.15 3.49 -10.00
CA GLU A 35 -3.51 3.44 -8.58
C GLU A 35 -3.00 2.14 -7.90
N LEU A 36 -3.08 1.00 -8.58
CA LEU A 36 -2.71 -0.31 -8.06
C LEU A 36 -1.21 -0.59 -8.06
N TYR A 37 -0.46 -0.07 -9.01
CA TYR A 37 0.93 -0.48 -9.24
C TYR A 37 1.96 0.67 -9.23
N GLY A 38 1.52 1.91 -9.36
CA GLY A 38 2.38 3.10 -9.50
C GLY A 38 2.57 3.52 -10.96
N ARG A 39 3.02 4.76 -11.18
CA ARG A 39 3.03 5.43 -12.50
C ARG A 39 3.86 4.73 -13.56
N ASP A 40 4.97 4.11 -13.13
CA ASP A 40 5.99 3.57 -14.04
C ASP A 40 5.93 2.05 -14.19
N ALA A 41 4.96 1.39 -13.53
CA ALA A 41 4.82 -0.05 -13.53
C ALA A 41 4.08 -0.55 -14.78
N TYR A 42 4.55 -0.19 -15.98
CA TYR A 42 3.84 -0.39 -17.25
C TYR A 42 3.43 -1.83 -17.52
N GLU A 43 4.30 -2.79 -17.18
CA GLU A 43 4.01 -4.22 -17.34
C GLU A 43 2.83 -4.67 -16.46
N LEU A 44 2.70 -4.10 -15.26
CA LEU A 44 1.59 -4.38 -14.35
C LEU A 44 0.33 -3.59 -14.74
N ILE A 45 0.46 -2.33 -15.16
CA ILE A 45 -0.66 -1.52 -15.66
C ILE A 45 -1.30 -2.19 -16.87
N GLN A 46 -0.49 -2.76 -17.78
CA GLN A 46 -0.98 -3.48 -18.95
C GLN A 46 -1.90 -4.66 -18.57
N THR A 47 -1.69 -5.30 -17.41
CA THR A 47 -2.58 -6.38 -16.96
C THR A 47 -4.01 -5.92 -16.66
N GLU A 48 -4.21 -4.63 -16.37
CA GLU A 48 -5.54 -4.02 -16.24
C GLU A 48 -6.13 -3.60 -17.60
N VAL A 49 -5.28 -3.42 -18.63
CA VAL A 49 -5.67 -3.03 -19.99
C VAL A 49 -5.21 -4.11 -21.01
N PRO A 50 -5.78 -5.33 -20.95
CA PRO A 50 -5.29 -6.47 -21.74
C PRO A 50 -5.48 -6.32 -23.26
N THR A 51 -6.29 -5.35 -23.68
CA THR A 51 -6.53 -4.98 -25.08
C THR A 51 -5.41 -4.14 -25.69
N LYS A 52 -4.45 -3.67 -24.87
CA LYS A 52 -3.30 -2.87 -25.28
C LYS A 52 -2.00 -3.60 -24.93
N THR A 53 -0.97 -3.33 -25.70
CA THR A 53 0.40 -3.75 -25.46
C THR A 53 1.08 -2.85 -24.43
N VAL A 54 2.22 -3.29 -23.87
CA VAL A 54 2.99 -2.49 -22.90
C VAL A 54 3.49 -1.18 -23.54
N ASP A 55 3.86 -1.23 -24.82
CA ASP A 55 4.35 -0.04 -25.53
C ASP A 55 3.23 0.97 -25.78
N GLU A 56 2.03 0.53 -26.18
CA GLU A 56 0.85 1.41 -26.29
C GLU A 56 0.49 2.04 -24.94
N VAL A 57 0.58 1.28 -23.84
CA VAL A 57 0.35 1.80 -22.48
C VAL A 57 1.40 2.86 -22.12
N ARG A 58 2.67 2.64 -22.47
CA ARG A 58 3.74 3.61 -22.22
C ARG A 58 3.56 4.90 -23.03
N GLU A 59 3.20 4.78 -24.30
CA GLU A 59 2.90 5.91 -25.18
C GLU A 59 1.73 6.73 -24.65
N TYR A 60 0.63 6.05 -24.30
CA TYR A 60 -0.54 6.69 -23.70
C TYR A 60 -0.21 7.36 -22.36
N ALA A 61 0.59 6.72 -21.52
CA ALA A 61 1.01 7.28 -20.24
C ALA A 61 1.81 8.57 -20.41
N SER A 62 2.72 8.62 -21.39
CA SER A 62 3.49 9.84 -21.69
C SER A 62 2.55 11.01 -22.01
N ALA A 63 1.61 10.79 -22.94
CA ALA A 63 0.65 11.83 -23.32
C ALA A 63 -0.32 12.18 -22.18
N PHE A 64 -0.75 11.19 -21.39
CA PHE A 64 -1.58 11.41 -20.21
C PHE A 64 -0.87 12.34 -19.23
N TRP A 65 0.37 12.09 -18.85
CA TRP A 65 1.07 12.93 -17.88
C TRP A 65 1.41 14.32 -18.40
N GLU A 66 1.57 14.49 -19.72
CA GLU A 66 1.77 15.79 -20.34
C GLU A 66 0.47 16.63 -20.36
N ARG A 67 -0.69 15.98 -20.53
CA ARG A 67 -1.97 16.66 -20.85
C ARG A 67 -3.14 16.31 -19.93
N TYR A 68 -2.92 15.67 -18.79
CA TYR A 68 -4.01 15.19 -17.92
C TYR A 68 -4.96 16.31 -17.46
N THR A 69 -4.49 17.56 -17.38
CA THR A 69 -5.29 18.73 -17.00
C THR A 69 -6.40 19.06 -18.00
N GLU A 70 -6.31 18.55 -19.23
CA GLU A 70 -7.33 18.71 -20.26
C GLU A 70 -8.50 17.73 -20.09
N ILE A 71 -8.36 16.73 -19.21
CA ILE A 71 -9.35 15.70 -18.97
C ILE A 71 -10.40 16.20 -17.97
N GLU A 72 -11.67 15.89 -18.23
CA GLU A 72 -12.77 16.10 -17.28
C GLU A 72 -12.52 15.31 -15.98
N ASP A 73 -12.79 15.92 -14.82
CA ASP A 73 -12.51 15.34 -13.50
C ASP A 73 -11.04 15.00 -13.20
N HIS A 74 -10.07 15.59 -13.91
CA HIS A 74 -8.65 15.27 -13.69
C HIS A 74 -8.20 15.46 -12.23
N GLU A 75 -8.66 16.49 -11.53
CA GLU A 75 -8.34 16.72 -10.11
C GLU A 75 -8.68 15.50 -9.23
N ARG A 76 -9.84 14.89 -9.48
CA ARG A 76 -10.30 13.71 -8.74
C ARG A 76 -9.46 12.48 -9.08
N ILE A 77 -9.08 12.33 -10.35
CA ILE A 77 -8.24 11.20 -10.81
C ILE A 77 -6.85 11.30 -10.19
N ILE A 78 -6.23 12.47 -10.29
CA ILE A 78 -4.89 12.72 -9.73
C ILE A 78 -4.90 12.56 -8.22
N SER A 79 -5.89 13.12 -7.52
CA SER A 79 -5.99 12.97 -6.06
C SER A 79 -6.07 11.50 -5.61
N LYS A 80 -6.75 10.64 -6.36
CA LYS A 80 -6.79 9.20 -6.07
C LYS A 80 -5.43 8.52 -6.29
N ILE A 81 -4.76 8.86 -7.38
CA ILE A 81 -3.42 8.34 -7.69
C ILE A 81 -2.43 8.74 -6.59
N GLU A 82 -2.40 10.01 -6.22
CA GLU A 82 -1.52 10.53 -5.16
C GLU A 82 -1.82 9.90 -3.80
N ALA A 83 -3.11 9.71 -3.47
CA ALA A 83 -3.50 9.02 -2.23
C ALA A 83 -3.04 7.55 -2.22
N ALA A 84 -3.14 6.85 -3.35
CA ALA A 84 -2.67 5.48 -3.48
C ALA A 84 -1.13 5.38 -3.38
N GLU A 85 -0.42 6.32 -3.97
CA GLU A 85 1.04 6.43 -3.88
C GLU A 85 1.53 6.76 -2.48
N ALA A 86 0.89 7.74 -1.82
CA ALA A 86 1.19 8.08 -0.44
C ALA A 86 0.98 6.88 0.49
N LYS A 87 -0.10 6.12 0.29
CA LYS A 87 -0.36 4.88 1.03
C LYS A 87 0.73 3.85 0.79
N ARG A 88 1.10 3.59 -0.46
CA ARG A 88 2.15 2.62 -0.83
C ARG A 88 3.51 3.01 -0.25
N SER A 89 3.88 4.29 -0.38
CA SER A 89 5.11 4.84 0.19
C SER A 89 5.13 4.71 1.72
N LYS A 90 3.99 4.96 2.40
CA LYS A 90 3.87 4.70 3.85
C LYS A 90 4.06 3.21 4.17
N GLU A 91 3.42 2.30 3.43
CA GLU A 91 3.58 0.86 3.62
C GLU A 91 5.02 0.37 3.39
N ASP A 92 5.70 0.85 2.36
CA ASP A 92 7.09 0.50 2.06
C ASP A 92 8.06 1.02 3.14
N ARG A 93 7.84 2.26 3.62
CA ARG A 93 8.59 2.82 4.75
C ARG A 93 8.41 1.95 5.99
N LEU A 94 7.17 1.60 6.34
CA LEU A 94 6.85 0.78 7.51
C LEU A 94 7.47 -0.62 7.39
N ALA A 95 7.38 -1.25 6.21
CA ALA A 95 8.00 -2.55 5.98
C ALA A 95 9.52 -2.49 6.14
N SER A 96 10.15 -1.41 5.68
CA SER A 96 11.57 -1.14 5.89
C SER A 96 11.93 -0.95 7.36
N LEU A 97 11.10 -0.23 8.13
CA LEU A 97 11.28 -0.07 9.58
C LEU A 97 11.20 -1.40 10.31
N ILE A 98 10.20 -2.24 10.02
CA ILE A 98 10.08 -3.57 10.63
C ILE A 98 11.30 -4.44 10.32
N ARG A 99 11.75 -4.48 9.05
CA ARG A 99 12.95 -5.23 8.66
C ARG A 99 14.19 -4.76 9.41
N ARG A 100 14.38 -3.43 9.52
CA ARG A 100 15.50 -2.85 10.26
C ARG A 100 15.44 -3.20 11.74
N LYS A 101 14.27 -3.04 12.36
CA LYS A 101 14.02 -3.34 13.78
C LYS A 101 14.37 -4.79 14.11
N VAL A 102 13.94 -5.74 13.27
CA VAL A 102 14.28 -7.17 13.45
C VAL A 102 15.78 -7.42 13.27
N ALA A 103 16.44 -6.71 12.36
CA ALA A 103 17.87 -6.83 12.11
C ALA A 103 18.77 -6.13 13.16
N GLU A 104 18.21 -5.42 14.16
CA GLU A 104 18.98 -4.79 15.24
C GLU A 104 19.60 -5.82 16.22
N VAL A 105 19.13 -7.06 16.20
CA VAL A 105 19.54 -8.13 17.13
C VAL A 105 19.80 -9.44 16.39
N ASP A 106 20.74 -10.24 16.90
CA ASP A 106 21.12 -11.53 16.29
C ASP A 106 20.05 -12.61 16.48
N TYR A 107 19.29 -12.54 17.59
CA TYR A 107 18.26 -13.51 17.95
C TYR A 107 16.91 -12.84 18.17
N PRO A 108 16.18 -12.44 17.09
CA PRO A 108 14.99 -11.60 17.22
C PRO A 108 13.86 -12.21 18.04
N LEU A 109 13.66 -13.52 17.99
CA LEU A 109 12.61 -14.20 18.76
C LEU A 109 12.86 -14.16 20.29
N GLN A 110 14.10 -13.92 20.72
CA GLN A 110 14.49 -13.88 22.13
C GLN A 110 14.84 -12.47 22.62
N GLN A 111 15.41 -11.64 21.74
CA GLN A 111 16.09 -10.40 22.13
C GLN A 111 15.36 -9.13 21.68
N LEU A 112 14.44 -9.23 20.71
CA LEU A 112 13.74 -8.07 20.17
C LEU A 112 12.90 -7.41 21.28
N LYS A 113 13.14 -6.12 21.51
CA LYS A 113 12.42 -5.32 22.51
C LYS A 113 11.32 -4.50 21.84
N ILE A 114 10.13 -4.55 22.41
CA ILE A 114 8.95 -3.84 21.92
C ILE A 114 8.57 -2.75 22.93
N VAL A 115 8.48 -1.51 22.47
CA VAL A 115 8.10 -0.37 23.32
C VAL A 115 6.58 -0.20 23.32
N TYR A 116 5.92 -0.71 24.35
CA TYR A 116 4.46 -0.61 24.50
C TYR A 116 4.00 0.76 25.01
N ALA A 117 2.96 1.33 24.38
CA ALA A 117 2.21 2.45 24.98
C ALA A 117 1.39 1.92 26.17
N ASN A 118 1.38 2.64 27.31
CA ASN A 118 0.59 2.40 28.53
C ASN A 118 -0.42 1.23 28.44
N GLN A 119 -0.08 0.10 29.06
CA GLN A 119 -0.81 -1.16 28.95
C GLN A 119 -2.23 -1.07 29.55
N THR A 120 -3.26 -1.09 28.71
CA THR A 120 -4.63 -1.35 29.15
C THR A 120 -4.78 -2.83 29.49
N LYS A 121 -5.10 -3.13 30.75
CA LYS A 121 -5.18 -4.49 31.29
C LYS A 121 -6.31 -5.32 30.63
N GLY A 122 -5.95 -6.30 29.81
CA GLY A 122 -6.81 -7.35 29.26
C GLY A 122 -5.97 -8.55 28.82
N LYS A 123 -6.58 -9.67 28.38
CA LYS A 123 -5.89 -10.84 27.80
C LYS A 123 -5.15 -10.42 26.53
N SER A 124 -3.95 -9.89 26.73
CA SER A 124 -3.10 -9.30 25.71
C SER A 124 -2.18 -10.38 25.17
N TYR A 125 -1.75 -10.21 23.92
CA TYR A 125 -0.65 -11.00 23.38
C TYR A 125 0.56 -10.89 24.31
N SER A 126 1.24 -12.00 24.54
CA SER A 126 2.52 -11.98 25.25
C SER A 126 3.61 -11.31 24.41
N GLU A 127 4.71 -10.96 25.06
CA GLU A 127 5.85 -10.35 24.36
C GLU A 127 6.48 -11.34 23.35
N ASP A 128 6.50 -12.64 23.67
CA ASP A 128 6.99 -13.69 22.77
C ASP A 128 6.10 -13.84 21.53
N GLU A 129 4.78 -13.78 21.73
CA GLU A 129 3.81 -13.78 20.63
C GLU A 129 4.00 -12.56 19.72
N ASP A 130 4.16 -11.37 20.31
CA ASP A 130 4.37 -10.13 19.53
C ASP A 130 5.71 -10.13 18.78
N ARG A 131 6.79 -10.62 19.41
CA ARG A 131 8.08 -10.82 18.73
C ARG A 131 7.94 -11.71 17.53
N PHE A 132 7.25 -12.84 17.68
CA PHE A 132 7.00 -13.77 16.59
C PHE A 132 6.26 -13.07 15.43
N LEU A 133 5.20 -12.31 15.73
CA LEU A 133 4.45 -11.58 14.71
C LEU A 133 5.33 -10.54 13.97
N LEU A 134 6.17 -9.79 14.68
CA LEU A 134 7.11 -8.83 14.07
C LEU A 134 8.13 -9.51 13.15
N VAL A 135 8.68 -10.65 13.59
CA VAL A 135 9.61 -11.45 12.79
C VAL A 135 8.94 -11.97 11.53
N GLU A 136 7.75 -12.55 11.62
CA GLU A 136 7.03 -13.04 10.44
C GLU A 136 6.60 -11.90 9.49
N MET A 137 6.24 -10.72 10.01
CA MET A 137 6.00 -9.54 9.17
C MET A 137 7.27 -9.08 8.44
N SER A 138 8.44 -9.16 9.08
CA SER A 138 9.71 -8.82 8.42
C SER A 138 10.03 -9.75 7.24
N LYS A 139 9.62 -11.02 7.34
CA LYS A 139 9.82 -12.07 6.34
C LYS A 139 8.86 -11.95 5.16
N TYR A 140 7.57 -11.72 5.42
CA TYR A 140 6.54 -11.70 4.37
C TYR A 140 6.18 -10.31 3.84
N GLY A 141 6.59 -9.25 4.53
CA GLY A 141 6.22 -7.87 4.21
C GLY A 141 4.88 -7.45 4.81
N LEU A 142 4.37 -6.29 4.36
CA LEU A 142 3.12 -5.69 4.83
C LEU A 142 2.12 -5.55 3.67
N GLY A 143 0.86 -5.26 3.99
CA GLY A 143 -0.13 -4.74 3.02
C GLY A 143 -0.98 -5.78 2.27
N LYS A 144 -0.53 -7.03 2.12
CA LYS A 144 -1.33 -8.09 1.44
C LYS A 144 -2.08 -8.96 2.45
N GLU A 145 -3.37 -9.20 2.23
CA GLU A 145 -4.20 -10.03 3.13
C GLU A 145 -3.64 -11.46 3.30
N SER A 146 -3.10 -12.03 2.22
CA SER A 146 -2.46 -13.34 2.20
C SER A 146 -1.22 -13.46 3.10
N VAL A 147 -0.61 -12.34 3.52
CA VAL A 147 0.48 -12.35 4.51
C VAL A 147 -0.03 -12.89 5.83
N TYR A 148 -1.20 -12.45 6.30
CA TYR A 148 -1.71 -12.84 7.61
C TYR A 148 -2.17 -14.30 7.64
N GLU A 149 -2.56 -14.86 6.50
CA GLU A 149 -2.82 -16.30 6.36
C GLU A 149 -1.54 -17.12 6.51
N LYS A 150 -0.43 -16.67 5.92
CA LYS A 150 0.89 -17.31 6.10
C LYS A 150 1.37 -17.22 7.54
N ILE A 151 1.24 -16.06 8.17
CA ILE A 151 1.54 -15.88 9.61
C ILE A 151 0.69 -16.83 10.44
N LYS A 152 -0.61 -16.99 10.12
CA LYS A 152 -1.48 -17.93 10.82
C LYS A 152 -1.02 -19.38 10.70
N GLN A 153 -0.55 -19.78 9.52
CA GLN A 153 0.03 -21.11 9.30
C GLN A 153 1.31 -21.29 10.12
N ASP A 154 2.20 -20.29 10.13
CA ASP A 154 3.45 -20.35 10.89
C ASP A 154 3.20 -20.40 12.40
N ILE A 155 2.21 -19.67 12.92
CA ILE A 155 1.75 -19.79 14.33
C ILE A 155 1.36 -21.23 14.67
N ASN A 156 0.60 -21.89 13.79
CA ASN A 156 0.12 -23.25 14.04
C ASN A 156 1.25 -24.29 14.01
N ASN A 157 2.27 -24.04 13.20
CA ASN A 157 3.42 -24.92 12.99
C ASN A 157 4.58 -24.65 13.95
N PHE A 158 4.62 -23.49 14.61
CA PHE A 158 5.71 -23.11 15.49
C PHE A 158 5.69 -23.94 16.79
N PRO A 159 6.73 -24.75 17.08
CA PRO A 159 6.71 -25.68 18.21
C PRO A 159 6.55 -25.01 19.58
N ALA A 160 7.07 -23.79 19.75
CA ALA A 160 6.95 -23.07 21.02
C ALA A 160 5.49 -22.72 21.36
N PHE A 161 4.63 -22.56 20.35
CA PHE A 161 3.20 -22.33 20.54
C PHE A 161 2.38 -23.61 20.63
N ARG A 162 3.00 -24.80 20.74
CA ARG A 162 2.28 -26.09 20.79
C ARG A 162 1.10 -26.08 21.77
N PHE A 163 1.31 -25.51 22.95
CA PHE A 163 0.33 -25.42 24.03
C PHE A 163 -0.26 -24.00 24.21
N ASP A 164 0.14 -23.05 23.38
CA ASP A 164 -0.40 -21.70 23.39
C ASP A 164 -1.72 -21.66 22.60
N TRP A 165 -2.79 -22.02 23.30
CA TRP A 165 -4.14 -21.98 22.73
C TRP A 165 -4.63 -20.57 22.42
N PHE A 166 -4.09 -19.54 23.08
CA PHE A 166 -4.53 -18.18 22.86
C PHE A 166 -4.17 -17.74 21.44
N ILE A 167 -2.88 -17.74 21.09
CA ILE A 167 -2.44 -17.31 19.76
C ILE A 167 -2.93 -18.27 18.66
N LYS A 168 -2.99 -19.57 18.96
CA LYS A 168 -3.51 -20.59 18.02
C LYS A 168 -5.02 -20.47 17.77
N SER A 169 -5.79 -19.89 18.68
CA SER A 169 -7.22 -19.64 18.45
C SER A 169 -7.52 -18.36 17.65
N ARG A 170 -6.53 -17.49 17.42
CA ARG A 170 -6.77 -16.20 16.75
C ARG A 170 -7.18 -16.37 15.29
N THR A 171 -8.15 -15.60 14.83
CA THR A 171 -8.48 -15.53 13.40
C THR A 171 -7.44 -14.73 12.62
N VAL A 172 -7.44 -14.87 11.29
CA VAL A 172 -6.56 -14.08 10.40
C VAL A 172 -6.78 -12.58 10.61
N GLN A 173 -8.03 -12.15 10.81
CA GLN A 173 -8.37 -10.76 11.07
C GLN A 173 -7.90 -10.27 12.44
N GLU A 174 -7.94 -11.12 13.48
CA GLU A 174 -7.41 -10.77 14.80
C GLU A 174 -5.88 -10.64 14.80
N ILE A 175 -5.19 -11.52 14.07
CA ILE A 175 -3.74 -11.44 13.84
C ILE A 175 -3.42 -10.15 13.08
N SER A 176 -4.14 -9.87 11.99
CA SER A 176 -3.96 -8.64 11.20
C SER A 176 -4.10 -7.38 12.05
N ARG A 177 -5.13 -7.28 12.90
CA ARG A 177 -5.29 -6.16 13.84
C ARG A 177 -4.13 -6.04 14.83
N ARG A 178 -3.62 -7.16 15.34
CA ARG A 178 -2.46 -7.15 16.25
C ARG A 178 -1.20 -6.68 15.53
N CYS A 179 -0.93 -7.23 14.35
CA CYS A 179 0.16 -6.81 13.48
C CYS A 179 0.13 -5.30 13.20
N GLN A 180 -1.04 -4.74 12.85
CA GLN A 180 -1.20 -3.29 12.67
C GLN A 180 -0.84 -2.49 13.92
N THR A 181 -1.26 -2.96 15.09
CA THR A 181 -0.90 -2.32 16.38
C THR A 181 0.62 -2.33 16.58
N LEU A 182 1.29 -3.45 16.31
CA LEU A 182 2.74 -3.59 16.44
C LEU A 182 3.48 -2.68 15.45
N VAL A 183 3.00 -2.59 14.22
CA VAL A 183 3.54 -1.67 13.20
C VAL A 183 3.44 -0.22 13.68
N SER A 184 2.29 0.20 14.24
CA SER A 184 2.13 1.55 14.81
C SER A 184 3.06 1.81 16.00
N LEU A 185 3.32 0.82 16.85
CA LEU A 185 4.28 0.95 17.96
C LEU A 185 5.70 1.20 17.44
N VAL A 186 6.15 0.41 16.45
CA VAL A 186 7.47 0.57 15.84
C VAL A 186 7.57 1.89 15.07
N ASP A 187 6.52 2.31 14.38
CA ASP A 187 6.50 3.60 13.68
C ASP A 187 6.71 4.75 14.67
N ARG A 188 5.97 4.73 15.79
CA ARG A 188 6.07 5.74 16.85
C ARG A 188 7.41 5.76 17.56
N GLU A 189 8.02 4.60 17.77
CA GLU A 189 9.40 4.52 18.27
C GLU A 189 10.39 5.23 17.33
N ASN A 190 10.13 5.21 16.02
CA ASN A 190 10.98 5.81 14.99
C ASN A 190 10.56 7.25 14.62
N GLY A 191 9.81 7.93 15.49
CA GLY A 191 9.37 9.31 15.26
C GLY A 191 8.22 9.46 14.26
N GLY A 192 7.62 8.36 13.82
CA GLY A 192 6.38 8.37 13.03
C GLY A 192 5.17 8.56 13.93
N GLY A 193 4.36 9.58 13.68
CA GLY A 193 3.09 9.78 14.37
C GLY A 193 2.02 10.15 13.36
N ASP A 194 0.89 9.44 13.38
CA ASP A 194 -0.34 10.03 12.84
C ASP A 194 -0.76 11.14 13.83
N ASP A 195 -0.88 12.39 13.36
CA ASP A 195 -1.31 13.59 14.11
C ASP A 195 -2.67 13.43 14.85
N LYS A 196 -3.35 12.30 14.67
CA LYS A 196 -4.67 12.01 15.23
C LYS A 196 -4.65 11.51 16.67
N ASP A 197 -3.50 11.07 17.19
CA ASP A 197 -3.37 10.53 18.56
C ASP A 197 -2.56 11.45 19.50
N ALA A 198 -2.31 12.70 19.11
CA ALA A 198 -1.81 13.72 20.02
C ALA A 198 -2.89 14.05 21.07
N ALA A 199 -2.97 13.25 22.13
CA ALA A 199 -3.78 13.56 23.29
C ALA A 199 -3.43 14.97 23.77
N PRO A 200 -4.40 15.84 24.05
CA PRO A 200 -4.11 17.21 24.47
C PRO A 200 -3.32 17.13 25.77
N VAL A 201 -2.09 17.62 25.73
CA VAL A 201 -1.25 17.81 26.91
C VAL A 201 -2.03 18.75 27.83
N LYS A 202 -2.64 18.20 28.88
CA LYS A 202 -3.30 19.00 29.91
C LYS A 202 -2.23 19.87 30.55
N ALA A 203 -2.21 21.14 30.19
CA ALA A 203 -1.42 22.16 30.85
C ALA A 203 -1.78 22.14 32.35
N LYS A 204 -0.81 21.82 33.20
CA LYS A 204 -0.90 22.06 34.64
C LYS A 204 -1.04 23.58 34.82
N ARG A 205 -2.22 24.02 35.20
CA ARG A 205 -2.41 25.37 35.75
C ARG A 205 -1.66 25.41 37.09
N ALA A 206 -0.71 26.35 37.18
CA ALA A 206 -0.14 26.81 38.44
C ALA A 206 -1.17 27.62 39.22
#